data_AF-A0A4R6KWW9-F1
#
_entry.id   AF-A0A4R6KWW9-F1
#
_cell.length_a   1.000
_cell.length_b   1.000
_cell.length_c   1.000
_cell.angle_alpha   90.00
_cell.angle_beta   90.00
_cell.angle_gamma   90.00
#
_symmetry.space_group_name_H-M   'P 1'
#
loop_
_entity.id
_entity.type
_entity.pdbx_description
1 polymer ?
#
loop_
_entity_poly.entity_id
_entity_poly.type
_entity_poly.pdbx_seq_one_letter_code
_entity_poly.pdbx_strand_id
1 'polypeptide(L)'
;MRDDVPSVALPADDSTTSRSRLAGEPGDQPAASSPDQPPTDIEAAAAKDQKLAVDSVPGGDSDLFETDDVAAGIDSEPGSVAGVDEVAELEHEFVDDDTPEEMDQYRRIREADDVDALADHSRMPRAVIEEAKQHLFQRQHDVAVRPGEIRHGYFTPDALYGDLWERVASGAELTDKNRVEFWSLLAHEYVESKLMAAGLPYRSPDPEAWDQYGTPLATSDYPSAHNTAPLSARSSRMDLLILWDSTLDMPRGDLRVAEDLSNLDEVVRVAKEGLGL
;
A
#
# COMPACT_ATOMS: atom_id res chain seq x y z
N MET A 1 -42.20 6.40 54.16
CA MET A 1 -43.07 5.29 53.72
C MET A 1 -43.72 5.72 52.42
N ARG A 2 -43.64 4.85 51.42
CA ARG A 2 -44.18 5.05 50.07
C ARG A 2 -45.70 4.89 50.07
N ASP A 3 -46.28 5.46 49.02
CA ASP A 3 -47.41 4.98 48.21
C ASP A 3 -48.56 5.98 48.14
N ASP A 4 -48.67 6.62 46.96
CA ASP A 4 -49.90 7.22 46.47
C ASP A 4 -50.09 6.80 45.00
N VAL A 5 -51.35 6.58 44.65
CA VAL A 5 -51.85 5.70 43.60
C VAL A 5 -52.24 6.52 42.32
N PRO A 6 -52.96 6.00 41.30
CA PRO A 6 -52.65 6.20 39.87
C PRO A 6 -53.62 7.16 39.15
N SER A 7 -53.44 7.43 37.85
CA SER A 7 -54.61 7.66 36.97
C SER A 7 -54.28 7.59 35.47
N VAL A 8 -55.21 6.97 34.74
CA VAL A 8 -55.32 6.75 33.30
C VAL A 8 -55.90 8.00 32.59
N ALA A 9 -55.50 8.26 31.33
CA ALA A 9 -56.38 8.65 30.22
C ALA A 9 -55.62 8.89 28.89
N LEU A 10 -56.09 8.23 27.81
CA LEU A 10 -56.02 8.66 26.40
C LEU A 10 -57.44 9.13 26.00
N PRO A 11 -57.65 10.01 25.00
CA PRO A 11 -57.86 9.53 23.61
C PRO A 11 -57.56 10.51 22.43
N ALA A 12 -57.58 9.92 21.21
CA ALA A 12 -58.03 10.38 19.87
C ALA A 12 -57.36 11.61 19.19
N ASP A 13 -56.76 11.53 17.99
CA ASP A 13 -57.28 11.25 16.61
C ASP A 13 -57.57 12.57 15.85
N ASP A 14 -56.87 12.82 14.73
CA ASP A 14 -57.39 13.71 13.69
C ASP A 14 -56.84 13.34 12.31
N SER A 15 -57.78 13.22 11.37
CA SER A 15 -57.60 12.84 9.97
C SER A 15 -58.06 14.00 9.10
N THR A 16 -57.25 14.46 8.14
CA THR A 16 -57.79 15.20 6.99
C THR A 16 -57.07 14.86 5.69
N THR A 17 -57.84 14.28 4.76
CA THR A 17 -57.57 14.21 3.32
C THR A 17 -58.34 15.33 2.62
N SER A 18 -57.76 15.95 1.59
CA SER A 18 -58.52 16.55 0.48
C SER A 18 -57.67 16.66 -0.78
N ARG A 19 -58.32 16.41 -1.91
CA ARG A 19 -57.80 16.07 -3.24
C ARG A 19 -58.43 17.02 -4.26
N SER A 20 -57.71 17.27 -5.38
CA SER A 20 -58.16 17.71 -6.72
C SER A 20 -57.65 19.10 -7.18
N ARG A 21 -57.32 19.36 -8.45
CA ARG A 21 -56.92 18.61 -9.67
C ARG A 21 -56.73 19.65 -10.82
N LEU A 22 -56.07 19.23 -11.92
CA LEU A 22 -56.03 19.77 -13.30
C LEU A 22 -54.93 20.80 -13.62
N ALA A 23 -54.27 20.83 -14.79
CA ALA A 23 -54.01 19.92 -15.93
C ALA A 23 -53.21 20.75 -16.98
N GLY A 24 -52.35 20.13 -17.79
CA GLY A 24 -51.90 20.73 -19.06
C GLY A 24 -50.49 20.37 -19.53
N GLU A 25 -50.37 19.28 -20.29
CA GLU A 25 -49.34 19.07 -21.33
C GLU A 25 -49.89 19.58 -22.69
N PRO A 26 -49.06 19.99 -23.68
CA PRO A 26 -48.41 19.02 -24.60
C PRO A 26 -46.96 19.36 -24.98
N GLY A 27 -46.24 18.34 -25.47
CA GLY A 27 -44.80 18.37 -25.74
C GLY A 27 -44.36 18.88 -27.13
N ASP A 28 -43.04 18.82 -27.32
CA ASP A 28 -42.37 18.87 -28.62
C ASP A 28 -40.99 18.17 -28.50
N GLN A 29 -40.70 17.27 -29.44
CA GLN A 29 -39.37 16.68 -29.71
C GLN A 29 -38.81 17.41 -30.96
N PRO A 30 -37.48 17.61 -31.13
CA PRO A 30 -36.52 16.53 -31.45
C PRO A 30 -35.12 16.81 -30.83
N ALA A 31 -34.00 16.12 -31.03
CA ALA A 31 -33.50 15.17 -32.01
C ALA A 31 -32.35 14.35 -31.38
N ALA A 32 -31.99 13.25 -32.05
CA ALA A 32 -30.88 12.36 -31.70
C ALA A 32 -29.49 12.99 -31.84
N SER A 33 -28.58 12.61 -30.94
CA SER A 33 -27.13 12.48 -31.19
C SER A 33 -26.51 11.50 -30.18
N SER A 34 -26.10 10.33 -30.66
CA SER A 34 -24.87 9.69 -30.16
C SER A 34 -23.67 10.47 -30.71
N PRO A 35 -22.55 10.55 -29.98
CA PRO A 35 -21.51 9.55 -30.23
C PRO A 35 -20.80 9.03 -28.96
N ASP A 36 -20.09 7.93 -29.18
CA ASP A 36 -19.06 7.31 -28.35
C ASP A 36 -18.22 8.28 -27.50
N GLN A 37 -18.02 7.92 -26.22
CA GLN A 37 -16.71 7.82 -25.57
C GLN A 37 -16.90 7.20 -24.16
N PRO A 38 -16.24 6.08 -23.83
CA PRO A 38 -16.19 5.61 -22.44
C PRO A 38 -15.35 6.61 -21.62
N PRO A 39 -15.59 6.79 -20.31
CA PRO A 39 -14.70 7.55 -19.46
C PRO A 39 -13.39 6.78 -19.30
N THR A 40 -12.44 7.03 -20.21
CA THR A 40 -11.03 6.75 -20.01
C THR A 40 -10.49 7.76 -18.98
N ASP A 41 -9.62 7.30 -18.08
CA ASP A 41 -8.77 8.08 -17.15
C ASP A 41 -8.99 7.86 -15.64
N ILE A 42 -9.68 6.78 -15.21
CA ILE A 42 -9.66 6.34 -13.80
C ILE A 42 -8.88 5.03 -13.58
N GLU A 43 -8.71 4.21 -14.62
CA GLU A 43 -8.16 2.85 -14.47
C GLU A 43 -6.63 2.73 -14.60
N ALA A 44 -5.91 3.78 -14.97
CA ALA A 44 -4.45 3.71 -15.20
C ALA A 44 -3.58 4.19 -14.02
N ALA A 45 -4.18 4.57 -12.89
CA ALA A 45 -3.49 5.22 -11.77
C ALA A 45 -3.12 4.29 -10.59
N ALA A 46 -3.64 3.06 -10.54
CA ALA A 46 -3.35 2.11 -9.44
C ALA A 46 -2.06 1.32 -9.64
N ALA A 47 -1.61 1.19 -10.90
CA ALA A 47 -0.60 0.22 -11.31
C ALA A 47 0.84 0.77 -11.31
N LYS A 48 1.08 2.07 -11.11
CA LYS A 48 2.48 2.55 -11.09
C LYS A 48 3.20 2.29 -9.75
N ASP A 49 2.62 1.44 -8.90
CA ASP A 49 2.91 1.04 -7.49
C ASP A 49 2.58 2.10 -6.45
N GLN A 50 1.33 2.23 -5.95
CA GLN A 50 1.00 3.12 -4.82
C GLN A 50 1.74 4.50 -4.89
N LYS A 51 1.91 5.06 -6.11
CA LYS A 51 3.18 5.72 -6.49
C LYS A 51 3.25 7.22 -6.23
N LEU A 52 4.28 7.57 -5.49
CA LEU A 52 5.09 8.79 -5.55
C LEU A 52 4.74 9.81 -6.63
N ALA A 53 4.31 10.98 -6.14
CA ALA A 53 4.25 12.24 -6.87
C ALA A 53 5.64 12.82 -7.06
N VAL A 54 5.99 13.22 -8.28
CA VAL A 54 7.15 14.06 -8.59
C VAL A 54 6.78 15.10 -9.64
N ASP A 55 6.84 16.37 -9.26
CA ASP A 55 7.04 17.51 -10.15
C ASP A 55 8.47 18.01 -9.92
N SER A 56 9.37 17.78 -10.87
CA SER A 56 10.71 18.39 -10.89
C SER A 56 11.01 18.99 -12.27
N VAL A 57 11.36 20.28 -12.23
CA VAL A 57 11.85 21.13 -13.34
C VAL A 57 13.35 20.86 -13.58
N PRO A 58 13.88 20.95 -14.82
CA PRO A 58 15.19 20.38 -15.16
C PRO A 58 16.38 21.33 -14.95
N GLY A 59 17.51 20.77 -14.53
CA GLY A 59 18.86 21.23 -14.92
C GLY A 59 19.37 20.28 -16.02
N GLY A 60 20.13 20.67 -17.02
CA GLY A 60 21.17 21.70 -17.09
C GLY A 60 22.45 20.99 -17.56
N ASP A 61 22.72 21.10 -18.87
CA ASP A 61 23.86 20.53 -19.63
C ASP A 61 25.20 20.51 -18.90
N SER A 62 26.00 19.46 -19.13
CA SER A 62 27.44 19.59 -19.48
C SER A 62 27.98 18.32 -20.15
N ASP A 63 28.63 18.57 -21.28
CA ASP A 63 29.34 17.70 -22.21
C ASP A 63 30.58 16.95 -21.68
N LEU A 64 30.82 15.80 -22.34
CA LEU A 64 32.06 15.27 -22.96
C LEU A 64 33.39 15.26 -22.17
N PHE A 65 34.13 14.14 -22.24
CA PHE A 65 35.45 14.05 -22.91
C PHE A 65 35.93 12.58 -23.03
N GLU A 66 36.22 12.18 -24.26
CA GLU A 66 37.08 11.04 -24.64
C GLU A 66 38.55 11.30 -24.28
N THR A 67 39.36 10.25 -24.08
CA THR A 67 40.53 9.93 -24.93
C THR A 67 41.15 8.56 -24.61
N ASP A 68 41.51 7.88 -25.70
CA ASP A 68 42.45 6.76 -25.91
C ASP A 68 43.80 6.82 -25.14
N ASP A 69 44.42 5.66 -24.86
CA ASP A 69 45.65 5.24 -25.60
C ASP A 69 46.29 3.89 -25.14
N VAL A 70 46.46 3.00 -26.14
CA VAL A 70 47.52 2.00 -26.48
C VAL A 70 48.24 1.06 -25.46
N ALA A 71 48.01 -0.25 -25.70
CA ALA A 71 48.94 -1.33 -26.09
C ALA A 71 50.14 -1.81 -25.23
N ALA A 72 50.16 -3.12 -24.92
CA ALA A 72 51.20 -4.10 -25.31
C ALA A 72 50.88 -5.52 -24.80
N GLY A 73 51.02 -6.53 -25.66
CA GLY A 73 50.62 -7.92 -25.39
C GLY A 73 51.71 -8.85 -24.85
N ILE A 74 51.30 -10.09 -24.56
CA ILE A 74 52.12 -11.32 -24.56
C ILE A 74 51.19 -12.54 -24.66
N ASP A 75 51.47 -13.41 -25.65
CA ASP A 75 50.87 -14.73 -25.90
C ASP A 75 51.29 -15.77 -24.83
N SER A 76 50.38 -16.69 -24.48
CA SER A 76 50.65 -18.14 -24.27
C SER A 76 49.34 -18.90 -23.97
N GLU A 77 49.02 -19.90 -24.81
CA GLU A 77 47.86 -20.81 -24.76
C GLU A 77 47.95 -21.90 -23.63
N PRO A 78 47.08 -22.94 -23.60
CA PRO A 78 45.78 -22.94 -22.94
C PRO A 78 45.74 -23.98 -21.79
N GLY A 79 45.41 -23.54 -20.57
CA GLY A 79 45.39 -24.41 -19.39
C GLY A 79 43.97 -24.68 -18.89
N SER A 80 43.50 -25.92 -19.05
CA SER A 80 42.50 -26.57 -18.20
C SER A 80 41.14 -25.89 -18.01
N VAL A 81 40.17 -26.23 -18.87
CA VAL A 81 38.73 -26.12 -18.56
C VAL A 81 38.35 -27.17 -17.51
N ALA A 82 38.50 -26.80 -16.25
CA ALA A 82 37.91 -27.51 -15.12
C ALA A 82 37.57 -26.49 -14.04
N GLY A 83 36.29 -26.19 -13.91
CA GLY A 83 35.77 -25.18 -13.01
C GLY A 83 34.53 -24.60 -13.64
N VAL A 84 33.44 -25.35 -13.54
CA VAL A 84 32.09 -24.83 -13.76
C VAL A 84 32.01 -23.55 -12.92
N ASP A 85 31.67 -22.44 -13.55
CA ASP A 85 31.20 -21.25 -12.83
C ASP A 85 30.04 -21.72 -11.94
N GLU A 86 30.34 -22.06 -10.69
CA GLU A 86 29.48 -21.59 -9.61
C GLU A 86 29.57 -20.07 -9.71
N VAL A 87 28.72 -19.50 -10.57
CA VAL A 87 28.07 -18.24 -10.24
C VAL A 87 27.48 -18.50 -8.85
N ALA A 88 28.27 -18.18 -7.83
CA ALA A 88 27.74 -17.85 -6.53
C ALA A 88 26.71 -16.79 -6.85
N GLU A 89 25.43 -17.19 -6.88
CA GLU A 89 24.34 -16.23 -6.82
C GLU A 89 24.73 -15.33 -5.65
N LEU A 90 25.04 -14.07 -5.95
CA LEU A 90 25.25 -13.10 -4.90
C LEU A 90 23.96 -13.16 -4.11
N GLU A 91 24.01 -13.70 -2.89
CA GLU A 91 22.89 -13.63 -1.97
C GLU A 91 22.72 -12.13 -1.68
N HIS A 92 21.89 -11.48 -2.51
CA HIS A 92 21.52 -10.09 -2.31
C HIS A 92 20.75 -10.05 -0.99
N GLU A 93 21.22 -9.20 -0.08
CA GLU A 93 20.58 -8.98 1.22
C GLU A 93 19.09 -8.62 1.05
N PHE A 94 18.78 -7.87 -0.01
CA PHE A 94 17.46 -7.44 -0.41
C PHE A 94 16.94 -8.27 -1.59
N VAL A 95 15.62 -8.34 -1.75
CA VAL A 95 14.99 -9.08 -2.86
C VAL A 95 15.25 -8.43 -4.22
N ASP A 96 15.52 -7.13 -4.25
CA ASP A 96 16.09 -6.42 -5.38
C ASP A 96 17.01 -5.30 -4.87
N ASP A 97 17.96 -4.87 -5.70
CA ASP A 97 18.87 -3.79 -5.35
C ASP A 97 18.21 -2.42 -5.65
N ASP A 98 18.51 -1.44 -4.81
CA ASP A 98 18.26 -0.01 -5.09
C ASP A 98 19.60 0.76 -4.95
N THR A 99 19.56 2.08 -4.84
CA THR A 99 20.77 2.88 -4.64
C THR A 99 21.51 2.47 -3.35
N PRO A 100 22.86 2.48 -3.35
CA PRO A 100 23.63 2.17 -2.15
C PRO A 100 23.21 3.01 -0.93
N GLU A 101 22.84 4.28 -1.16
CA GLU A 101 22.36 5.19 -0.13
C GLU A 101 21.07 4.72 0.55
N GLU A 102 20.09 4.24 -0.23
CA GLU A 102 18.81 3.74 0.28
C GLU A 102 18.98 2.40 1.00
N MET A 103 19.80 1.51 0.44
CA MET A 103 20.16 0.24 1.11
C MET A 103 20.83 0.50 2.46
N ASP A 104 21.77 1.45 2.53
CA ASP A 104 22.42 1.84 3.79
C ASP A 104 21.44 2.51 4.75
N GLN A 105 20.45 3.26 4.27
CA GLN A 105 19.39 3.82 5.11
C GLN A 105 18.57 2.72 5.78
N TYR A 106 18.12 1.72 5.03
CA TYR A 106 17.38 0.58 5.58
C TYR A 106 18.21 -0.20 6.60
N ARG A 107 19.52 -0.41 6.34
CA ARG A 107 20.45 -1.01 7.32
C ARG A 107 20.52 -0.20 8.61
N ARG A 108 20.63 1.14 8.54
CA ARG A 108 20.66 2.00 9.73
C ARG A 108 19.35 1.93 10.53
N ILE A 109 18.21 2.00 9.85
CA ILE A 109 16.89 1.92 10.50
C ILE A 109 16.73 0.58 11.21
N ARG A 110 17.15 -0.53 10.56
CA ARG A 110 17.06 -1.88 11.11
C ARG A 110 17.74 -2.01 12.47
N GLU A 111 18.94 -1.44 12.60
CA GLU A 111 19.79 -1.50 13.80
C GLU A 111 19.44 -0.44 14.86
N ALA A 112 18.64 0.58 14.52
CA ALA A 112 18.27 1.63 15.45
C ALA A 112 17.33 1.13 16.57
N ASP A 113 17.47 1.67 17.78
CA ASP A 113 16.49 1.51 18.87
C ASP A 113 15.62 2.77 18.97
N ASP A 114 14.68 2.91 18.03
CA ASP A 114 13.92 4.14 17.77
C ASP A 114 12.41 3.99 18.04
N VAL A 115 11.93 2.80 18.41
CA VAL A 115 10.49 2.52 18.54
C VAL A 115 9.82 3.40 19.60
N ASP A 116 10.49 3.67 20.73
CA ASP A 116 9.96 4.57 21.76
C ASP A 116 9.91 6.03 21.27
N ALA A 117 10.95 6.50 20.59
CA ALA A 117 10.98 7.84 20.01
C ALA A 117 9.87 8.02 18.97
N LEU A 118 9.67 7.02 18.10
CA LEU A 118 8.60 7.00 17.12
C LEU A 118 7.23 7.07 17.78
N ALA A 119 6.99 6.26 18.83
CA ALA A 119 5.71 6.26 19.56
C ALA A 119 5.44 7.62 20.22
N ASP A 120 6.46 8.23 20.83
CA ASP A 120 6.35 9.53 21.49
C ASP A 120 6.09 10.67 20.50
N HIS A 121 6.81 10.70 19.37
CA HIS A 121 6.72 11.78 18.39
C HIS A 121 5.48 11.68 17.49
N SER A 122 5.08 10.46 17.11
CA SER A 122 3.91 10.22 16.26
C SER A 122 2.59 10.11 17.05
N ARG A 123 2.67 9.78 18.35
CA ARG A 123 1.52 9.40 19.20
C ARG A 123 0.81 8.12 18.72
N MET A 124 1.47 7.29 17.93
CA MET A 124 0.94 6.00 17.47
C MET A 124 1.25 4.88 18.47
N PRO A 125 0.45 3.79 18.49
CA PRO A 125 0.66 2.70 19.44
C PRO A 125 2.03 2.03 19.24
N ARG A 126 2.82 1.92 20.32
CA ARG A 126 4.16 1.32 20.29
C ARG A 126 4.17 -0.08 19.65
N ALA A 127 3.20 -0.93 20.00
CA ALA A 127 3.13 -2.30 19.47
C ALA A 127 2.90 -2.34 17.94
N VAL A 128 2.18 -1.36 17.39
CA VAL A 128 1.96 -1.26 15.94
C VAL A 128 3.24 -0.82 15.23
N ILE A 129 3.95 0.16 15.79
CA ILE A 129 5.26 0.61 15.27
C ILE A 129 6.27 -0.53 15.31
N GLU A 130 6.32 -1.28 16.42
CA GLU A 130 7.23 -2.42 16.58
C GLU A 130 6.96 -3.50 15.53
N GLU A 131 5.69 -3.86 15.31
CA GLU A 131 5.33 -4.81 14.26
C GLU A 131 5.69 -4.30 12.86
N ALA A 132 5.37 -3.04 12.56
CA ALA A 132 5.71 -2.42 11.27
C ALA A 132 7.22 -2.39 11.04
N LYS A 133 8.01 -2.04 12.07
CA LYS A 133 9.48 -2.06 11.99
C LYS A 133 10.02 -3.45 11.71
N GLN A 134 9.52 -4.43 12.47
CA GLN A 134 9.93 -5.82 12.32
C GLN A 134 9.59 -6.33 10.92
N HIS A 135 8.42 -5.98 10.40
CA HIS A 135 7.95 -6.40 9.10
C HIS A 135 8.75 -5.77 7.95
N LEU A 136 8.84 -4.44 7.93
CA LEU A 136 9.41 -3.67 6.82
C LEU A 136 10.94 -3.74 6.78
N PHE A 137 11.61 -3.68 7.93
CA PHE A 137 13.07 -3.52 7.98
C PHE A 137 13.84 -4.74 8.49
N GLN A 138 13.27 -5.54 9.41
CA GLN A 138 14.07 -6.53 10.17
C GLN A 138 13.82 -7.99 9.79
N ARG A 139 12.67 -8.33 9.19
CA ARG A 139 12.39 -9.68 8.72
C ARG A 139 12.68 -9.80 7.23
N GLN A 140 13.22 -10.95 6.85
CA GLN A 140 13.32 -11.37 5.46
C GLN A 140 12.05 -12.14 5.08
N HIS A 141 11.67 -12.03 3.82
CA HIS A 141 10.44 -12.58 3.29
C HIS A 141 10.67 -13.23 1.93
N ASP A 142 9.79 -14.17 1.58
CA ASP A 142 9.66 -14.67 0.23
C ASP A 142 8.79 -13.70 -0.59
N VAL A 143 9.39 -13.02 -1.56
CA VAL A 143 8.76 -11.99 -2.38
C VAL A 143 8.71 -12.43 -3.83
N ALA A 144 7.51 -12.48 -4.41
CA ALA A 144 7.38 -12.59 -5.86
C ALA A 144 7.80 -11.26 -6.51
N VAL A 145 8.93 -11.26 -7.22
CA VAL A 145 9.52 -10.07 -7.86
C VAL A 145 9.14 -9.94 -9.34
N ARG A 146 8.68 -11.05 -9.95
CA ARG A 146 8.12 -11.13 -11.31
C ARG A 146 7.32 -12.42 -11.48
N PRO A 147 6.56 -12.61 -12.58
CA PRO A 147 5.83 -13.85 -12.85
C PRO A 147 6.68 -15.11 -12.64
N GLY A 148 6.23 -15.98 -11.74
CA GLY A 148 6.87 -17.26 -11.44
C GLY A 148 8.23 -17.18 -10.72
N GLU A 149 8.69 -16.00 -10.30
CA GLU A 149 9.97 -15.83 -9.61
C GLU A 149 9.77 -15.29 -8.20
N ILE A 150 10.25 -16.06 -7.22
CA ILE A 150 10.28 -15.69 -5.82
C ILE A 150 11.73 -15.54 -5.39
N ARG A 151 12.03 -14.47 -4.65
CA ARG A 151 13.33 -14.24 -4.01
C ARG A 151 13.15 -14.12 -2.51
N HIS A 152 14.13 -14.60 -1.76
CA HIS A 152 14.17 -14.49 -0.31
C HIS A 152 15.12 -13.36 0.09
N GLY A 153 14.66 -12.42 0.92
CA GLY A 153 15.49 -11.31 1.38
C GLY A 153 14.69 -10.22 2.08
N TYR A 154 15.34 -9.11 2.42
CA TYR A 154 14.63 -7.92 2.88
C TYR A 154 13.90 -7.24 1.71
N PHE A 155 12.81 -6.50 1.99
CA PHE A 155 12.14 -5.72 0.95
C PHE A 155 13.09 -4.72 0.29
N THR A 156 12.99 -4.56 -1.02
CA THR A 156 13.70 -3.52 -1.77
C THR A 156 13.50 -2.16 -1.08
N PRO A 157 14.57 -1.42 -0.78
CA PRO A 157 14.46 -0.11 -0.16
C PRO A 157 13.55 0.83 -0.95
N ASP A 158 12.86 1.69 -0.21
CA ASP A 158 12.12 2.83 -0.75
C ASP A 158 12.50 4.06 0.07
N ALA A 159 13.14 5.04 -0.59
CA ALA A 159 13.56 6.30 0.03
C ALA A 159 12.44 7.03 0.78
N LEU A 160 11.19 7.03 0.29
CA LEU A 160 10.10 7.73 0.94
C LEU A 160 9.81 7.14 2.32
N TYR A 161 9.81 5.81 2.42
CA TYR A 161 9.58 5.14 3.70
C TYR A 161 10.76 5.33 4.66
N GLY A 162 11.99 5.24 4.15
CA GLY A 162 13.18 5.48 4.95
C GLY A 162 13.23 6.91 5.51
N ASP A 163 13.04 7.91 4.64
CA ASP A 163 13.03 9.33 5.01
C ASP A 163 11.91 9.67 5.99
N LEU A 164 10.70 9.12 5.76
CA LEU A 164 9.57 9.33 6.66
C LEU A 164 9.86 8.74 8.05
N TRP A 165 10.41 7.53 8.09
CA TRP A 165 10.76 6.84 9.33
C TRP A 165 11.81 7.61 10.14
N GLU A 166 12.95 7.95 9.52
CA GLU A 166 14.02 8.71 10.17
C GLU A 166 13.53 10.11 10.60
N ARG A 167 12.66 10.75 9.80
CA ARG A 167 12.07 12.04 10.16
C ARG A 167 11.23 11.95 11.43
N VAL A 168 10.34 10.96 11.54
CA VAL A 168 9.52 10.76 12.76
C VAL A 168 10.42 10.41 13.94
N ALA A 169 11.39 9.51 13.75
CA ALA A 169 12.32 9.09 14.80
C ALA A 169 13.13 10.28 15.36
N SER A 170 13.56 11.20 14.49
CA SER A 170 14.33 12.39 14.89
C SER A 170 13.55 13.41 15.73
N GLY A 171 12.22 13.31 15.78
CA GLY A 171 11.36 14.31 16.44
C GLY A 171 11.24 15.62 15.67
N ALA A 172 11.62 15.63 14.38
CA ALA A 172 11.39 16.78 13.52
C ALA A 172 9.88 17.10 13.42
N GLU A 173 9.55 18.39 13.26
CA GLU A 173 8.16 18.81 13.11
C GLU A 173 7.52 18.09 11.91
N LEU A 174 6.38 17.44 12.17
CA LEU A 174 5.65 16.67 11.18
C LEU A 174 4.53 17.52 10.60
N THR A 175 4.55 17.65 9.27
CA THR A 175 3.41 18.22 8.55
C THR A 175 2.20 17.29 8.66
N ASP A 176 1.00 17.83 8.42
CA ASP A 176 -0.22 16.99 8.37
C ASP A 176 -0.08 15.86 7.36
N LYS A 177 0.55 16.13 6.21
CA LYS A 177 0.88 15.13 5.20
C LYS A 177 1.71 13.99 5.79
N ASN A 178 2.82 14.29 6.46
CA ASN A 178 3.69 13.26 7.05
C ASN A 178 2.96 12.43 8.09
N ARG A 179 2.08 13.05 8.89
CA ARG A 179 1.31 12.35 9.91
C ARG A 179 0.36 11.33 9.28
N VAL A 180 -0.28 11.69 8.16
CA VAL A 180 -1.16 10.78 7.42
C VAL A 180 -0.36 9.70 6.70
N GLU A 181 0.77 10.06 6.08
CA GLU A 181 1.63 9.07 5.42
C GLU A 181 2.12 8.03 6.41
N PHE A 182 2.61 8.45 7.60
CA PHE A 182 3.09 7.54 8.62
C PHE A 182 1.96 6.69 9.22
N TRP A 183 0.78 7.27 9.47
CA TRP A 183 -0.41 6.53 9.88
C TRP A 183 -0.80 5.45 8.87
N SER A 184 -0.83 5.78 7.58
CA SER A 184 -1.19 4.83 6.52
C SER A 184 -0.13 3.75 6.33
N LEU A 185 1.16 4.09 6.45
CA LEU A 185 2.26 3.13 6.43
C LEU A 185 2.12 2.13 7.58
N LEU A 186 1.96 2.59 8.82
CA LEU A 186 1.79 1.71 9.97
C LEU A 186 0.59 0.77 9.84
N ALA A 187 -0.54 1.27 9.32
CA ALA A 187 -1.71 0.44 9.06
C ALA A 187 -1.44 -0.64 8.00
N HIS A 188 -0.74 -0.27 6.92
CA HIS A 188 -0.34 -1.18 5.84
C HIS A 188 0.57 -2.29 6.38
N GLU A 189 1.72 -1.93 6.94
CA GLU A 189 2.74 -2.89 7.39
C GLU A 189 2.20 -3.85 8.46
N TYR A 190 1.37 -3.35 9.37
CA TYR A 190 0.78 -4.18 10.41
C TYR A 190 -0.15 -5.25 9.83
N VAL A 191 -1.10 -4.84 8.97
CA VAL A 191 -2.08 -5.78 8.41
C VAL A 191 -1.40 -6.75 7.45
N GLU A 192 -0.50 -6.27 6.58
CA GLU A 192 0.27 -7.10 5.67
C GLU A 192 1.03 -8.20 6.44
N SER A 193 1.77 -7.81 7.48
CA SER A 193 2.50 -8.76 8.33
C SER A 193 1.59 -9.86 8.89
N LYS A 194 0.42 -9.49 9.44
CA LYS A 194 -0.49 -10.46 10.07
C LYS A 194 -1.18 -11.38 9.05
N LEU A 195 -1.34 -10.93 7.81
CA LEU A 195 -1.83 -11.75 6.71
C LEU A 195 -0.75 -12.71 6.21
N MET A 196 0.50 -12.26 6.10
CA MET A 196 1.64 -13.12 5.78
C MET A 196 1.85 -14.20 6.85
N ALA A 197 1.76 -13.83 8.12
CA ALA A 197 1.82 -14.78 9.24
C ALA A 197 0.67 -15.80 9.23
N ALA A 198 -0.44 -15.51 8.53
CA ALA A 198 -1.54 -16.43 8.33
C ALA A 198 -1.39 -17.33 7.08
N GLY A 199 -0.27 -17.22 6.37
CA GLY A 199 0.06 -18.08 5.22
C GLY A 199 -0.23 -17.45 3.85
N LEU A 200 -0.67 -16.19 3.79
CA LEU A 200 -0.85 -15.50 2.52
C LEU A 200 0.52 -15.05 1.98
N PRO A 201 0.83 -15.22 0.68
CA PRO A 201 2.09 -14.72 0.15
C PRO A 201 2.09 -13.18 0.13
N TYR A 202 3.27 -12.56 0.19
CA TYR A 202 3.42 -11.11 0.05
C TYR A 202 2.76 -10.59 -1.25
N ARG A 203 3.11 -11.22 -2.37
CA ARG A 203 2.51 -11.05 -3.71
C ARG A 203 2.27 -12.42 -4.33
N SER A 204 1.27 -12.55 -5.20
CA SER A 204 1.05 -13.80 -5.92
C SER A 204 2.16 -14.04 -6.94
N PRO A 205 2.79 -15.23 -6.97
CA PRO A 205 3.75 -15.59 -8.01
C PRO A 205 3.06 -16.05 -9.31
N ASP A 206 1.74 -16.19 -9.33
CA ASP A 206 0.99 -16.62 -10.52
C ASP A 206 1.18 -15.60 -11.66
N PRO A 207 1.60 -16.01 -12.86
CA PRO A 207 1.77 -15.09 -13.98
C PRO A 207 0.55 -14.25 -14.34
N GLU A 208 -0.67 -14.75 -14.10
CA GLU A 208 -1.92 -14.02 -14.35
C GLU A 208 -2.21 -12.94 -13.28
N ALA A 209 -1.46 -12.93 -12.18
CA ALA A 209 -1.48 -11.87 -11.19
C ALA A 209 -0.66 -10.62 -11.59
N TRP A 210 -0.11 -10.59 -12.81
CA TRP A 210 0.74 -9.51 -13.31
C TRP A 210 0.25 -9.03 -14.68
N ASP A 211 0.40 -7.74 -14.94
CA ASP A 211 0.10 -7.18 -16.26
C ASP A 211 1.20 -7.46 -17.29
N GLN A 212 0.98 -7.06 -18.54
CA GLN A 212 1.94 -7.24 -19.63
C GLN A 212 3.28 -6.52 -19.44
N TYR A 213 3.38 -5.60 -18.47
CA TYR A 213 4.60 -4.87 -18.12
C TYR A 213 5.30 -5.47 -16.89
N GLY A 214 4.77 -6.55 -16.32
CA GLY A 214 5.31 -7.15 -15.09
C GLY A 214 4.92 -6.36 -13.84
N THR A 215 3.78 -5.67 -13.87
CA THR A 215 3.22 -4.97 -12.70
C THR A 215 2.23 -5.88 -11.98
N PRO A 216 2.28 -6.01 -10.65
CA PRO A 216 1.29 -6.80 -9.91
C PRO A 216 -0.12 -6.19 -10.01
N LEU A 217 -1.12 -7.04 -10.18
CA LEU A 217 -2.53 -6.68 -10.24
C LEU A 217 -3.17 -6.81 -8.85
N ALA A 218 -3.89 -5.77 -8.41
CA ALA A 218 -4.73 -5.84 -7.21
C ALA A 218 -6.10 -6.44 -7.58
N THR A 219 -6.24 -7.75 -7.50
CA THR A 219 -7.45 -8.50 -7.86
C THR A 219 -7.80 -9.55 -6.81
N SER A 220 -9.09 -9.87 -6.71
CA SER A 220 -9.62 -10.97 -5.87
C SER A 220 -9.18 -12.36 -6.33
N ASP A 221 -8.84 -12.54 -7.60
CA ASP A 221 -8.50 -13.86 -8.17
C ASP A 221 -7.14 -14.37 -7.68
N TYR A 222 -6.23 -13.45 -7.35
CA TYR A 222 -4.88 -13.75 -6.86
C TYR A 222 -4.60 -12.95 -5.58
N PRO A 223 -5.27 -13.30 -4.46
CA PRO A 223 -5.14 -12.54 -3.23
C PRO A 223 -3.72 -12.63 -2.69
N SER A 224 -3.23 -11.51 -2.17
CA SER A 224 -1.92 -11.40 -1.54
C SER A 224 -2.00 -10.49 -0.32
N ALA A 225 -1.03 -10.61 0.58
CA ALA A 225 -0.98 -9.78 1.78
C ALA A 225 -0.86 -8.30 1.42
N HIS A 226 -0.01 -7.97 0.46
CA HIS A 226 0.22 -6.59 0.02
C HIS A 226 -1.00 -5.95 -0.63
N ASN A 227 -1.70 -6.69 -1.49
CA ASN A 227 -2.89 -6.16 -2.15
C ASN A 227 -4.06 -6.00 -1.18
N THR A 228 -4.14 -6.86 -0.16
CA THR A 228 -5.22 -6.86 0.83
C THR A 228 -4.99 -5.84 1.94
N ALA A 229 -3.75 -5.48 2.24
CA ALA A 229 -3.44 -4.50 3.27
C ALA A 229 -4.07 -3.13 2.95
N PRO A 230 -4.35 -2.30 3.98
CA PRO A 230 -4.78 -0.92 3.79
C PRO A 230 -3.81 -0.17 2.87
N LEU A 231 -4.30 0.78 2.07
CA LEU A 231 -3.44 1.60 1.21
C LEU A 231 -2.32 2.29 2.02
N SER A 232 -1.07 2.19 1.54
CA SER A 232 0.09 2.86 2.14
C SER A 232 0.27 4.28 1.58
N ALA A 233 1.21 5.02 2.17
CA ALA A 233 1.77 6.29 1.69
C ALA A 233 0.74 7.38 1.31
N ARG A 234 -0.41 7.43 1.98
CA ARG A 234 -1.46 8.40 1.63
C ARG A 234 -1.11 9.77 2.18
N SER A 235 -1.09 10.76 1.29
CA SER A 235 -0.84 12.17 1.63
C SER A 235 -2.08 12.95 2.06
N SER A 236 -3.26 12.32 2.02
CA SER A 236 -4.54 12.89 2.47
C SER A 236 -5.39 11.83 3.16
N ARG A 237 -6.21 12.27 4.12
CA ARG A 237 -7.11 11.35 4.84
C ARG A 237 -8.19 10.85 3.89
N MET A 238 -8.17 9.53 3.68
CA MET A 238 -9.15 8.81 2.90
C MET A 238 -9.39 7.44 3.50
N ASP A 239 -10.37 6.73 2.95
CA ASP A 239 -10.63 5.36 3.29
C ASP A 239 -9.52 4.44 2.78
N LEU A 240 -8.67 3.95 3.68
CA LEU A 240 -7.55 3.06 3.32
C LEU A 240 -8.00 1.69 2.82
N LEU A 241 -9.26 1.29 3.07
CA LEU A 241 -9.80 0.00 2.65
C LEU A 241 -10.63 0.10 1.36
N ILE A 242 -10.52 1.21 0.62
CA ILE A 242 -11.33 1.44 -0.60
C ILE A 242 -11.17 0.33 -1.65
N LEU A 243 -9.99 -0.30 -1.75
CA LEU A 243 -9.74 -1.39 -2.69
C LEU A 243 -10.59 -2.65 -2.38
N TRP A 244 -11.01 -2.83 -1.13
CA TRP A 244 -11.84 -3.98 -0.76
C TRP A 244 -13.21 -3.91 -1.43
N ASP A 245 -13.77 -2.71 -1.60
CA ASP A 245 -15.05 -2.53 -2.26
C ASP A 245 -14.94 -2.55 -3.80
N SER A 246 -13.81 -2.09 -4.34
CA SER A 246 -13.67 -1.83 -5.78
C SER A 246 -12.99 -2.95 -6.56
N THR A 247 -11.98 -3.59 -5.99
CA THR A 247 -11.08 -4.50 -6.74
C THR A 247 -10.90 -5.87 -6.10
N LEU A 248 -11.07 -5.99 -4.78
CA LEU A 248 -10.89 -7.28 -4.08
C LEU A 248 -12.21 -7.98 -3.75
N ASP A 249 -13.35 -7.32 -3.97
CA ASP A 249 -14.69 -7.84 -3.64
C ASP A 249 -14.78 -8.41 -2.20
N MET A 250 -14.12 -7.73 -1.25
CA MET A 250 -14.02 -8.17 0.12
C MET A 250 -15.08 -7.50 1.01
N PRO A 251 -15.96 -8.28 1.67
CA PRO A 251 -17.02 -7.71 2.49
C PRO A 251 -16.45 -7.06 3.76
N ARG A 252 -16.62 -5.75 3.91
CA ARG A 252 -16.19 -5.00 5.11
C ARG A 252 -17.28 -4.22 5.84
N GLY A 253 -18.44 -4.07 5.22
CA GLY A 253 -19.50 -3.17 5.73
C GLY A 253 -18.99 -1.75 5.96
N ASP A 254 -19.23 -1.20 7.14
CA ASP A 254 -18.80 0.16 7.51
C ASP A 254 -17.39 0.23 8.11
N LEU A 255 -16.63 -0.88 8.10
CA LEU A 255 -15.29 -0.92 8.69
C LEU A 255 -14.35 0.09 8.00
N ARG A 256 -13.61 0.85 8.80
CA ARG A 256 -12.57 1.81 8.40
C ARG A 256 -11.38 1.67 9.34
N VAL A 257 -10.18 2.00 8.87
CA VAL A 257 -9.00 2.09 9.76
C VAL A 257 -9.19 3.28 10.70
N ALA A 258 -9.07 3.05 12.01
CA ALA A 258 -9.18 4.10 13.02
C ALA A 258 -7.96 5.04 13.00
N GLU A 259 -8.16 6.32 13.36
CA GLU A 259 -7.08 7.32 13.37
C GLU A 259 -5.97 6.98 14.38
N ASP A 260 -6.31 6.28 15.46
CA ASP A 260 -5.38 5.84 16.50
C ASP A 260 -4.88 4.40 16.30
N LEU A 261 -5.23 3.76 15.17
CA LEU A 261 -4.88 2.38 14.81
C LEU A 261 -5.40 1.32 15.81
N SER A 262 -6.34 1.67 16.68
CA SER A 262 -6.84 0.77 17.74
C SER A 262 -7.62 -0.44 17.23
N ASN A 263 -8.07 -0.42 15.97
CA ASN A 263 -8.90 -1.46 15.39
C ASN A 263 -8.17 -2.31 14.32
N LEU A 264 -6.84 -2.27 14.24
CA LEU A 264 -6.11 -3.05 13.23
C LEU A 264 -6.31 -4.56 13.36
N ASP A 265 -6.46 -5.09 14.58
CA ASP A 265 -6.81 -6.51 14.76
C ASP A 265 -8.17 -6.88 14.16
N GLU A 266 -9.13 -5.96 14.21
CA GLU A 266 -10.44 -6.14 13.58
C GLU A 266 -10.32 -6.08 12.06
N VAL A 267 -9.49 -5.17 11.53
CA VAL A 267 -9.16 -5.13 10.10
C VAL A 267 -8.56 -6.46 9.64
N VAL A 268 -7.59 -7.00 10.39
CA VAL A 268 -6.99 -8.31 10.11
C VAL A 268 -8.03 -9.43 10.17
N ARG A 269 -8.92 -9.43 11.18
CA ARG A 269 -9.96 -10.45 11.33
C ARG A 269 -10.90 -10.47 10.13
N VAL A 270 -11.43 -9.30 9.74
CA VAL A 270 -12.35 -9.18 8.61
C VAL A 270 -11.64 -9.50 7.29
N ALA A 271 -10.36 -9.12 7.14
CA ALA A 271 -9.57 -9.50 5.98
C ALA A 271 -9.48 -11.03 5.83
N LYS A 272 -9.12 -11.74 6.91
CA LYS A 272 -9.03 -13.20 6.93
C LYS A 272 -10.36 -13.87 6.60
N GLU A 273 -11.46 -13.38 7.17
CA GLU A 273 -12.80 -13.88 6.87
C GLU A 273 -13.17 -13.70 5.39
N GLY A 274 -12.88 -12.53 4.81
CA GLY A 274 -13.10 -12.26 3.39
C GLY A 274 -12.27 -13.15 2.46
N LEU A 275 -11.08 -13.54 2.91
CA LEU A 275 -10.16 -14.44 2.18
C LEU A 275 -10.40 -15.93 2.46
N GLY A 276 -11.26 -16.28 3.42
CA GLY A 276 -11.49 -17.66 3.85
C GLY A 276 -10.31 -18.31 4.60
N LEU A 277 -9.50 -17.52 5.31
CA LEU A 277 -8.35 -17.96 6.12
C LEU A 277 -8.72 -18.26 7.59
#